data_AF-A0A2A4FYQ9-F1
#
_entry.id   AF-A0A2A4FYQ9-F1
#
_cell.length_a   1.000
_cell.length_b   1.000
_cell.length_c   1.000
_cell.angle_alpha   90.00
_cell.angle_beta   90.00
_cell.angle_gamma   90.00
#
_symmetry.space_group_name_H-M   'P 1'
#
loop_
_entity.id
_entity.type
_entity.pdbx_description
1 polymer ?
#
loop_
_entity_poly.entity_id
_entity_poly.type
_entity_poly.pdbx_seq_one_letter_code
_entity_poly.pdbx_strand_id
1 'polypeptide(L)'
;MKAETIGRVVGAASLAAGVTDMILGPRFGRGIGAGAEMGGRLFRIAAAREIATGVAGLIAPASVGPVRWRLAGDIFDLAALGYIAAPANPKRKMAFLALGIVAAVAVADLLAERRLNRASSME
;
A
#
# COMPACT_ATOMS: atom_id res chain seq x y z
N MET A 1 18.27 0.26 -12.30
CA MET A 1 17.64 1.53 -11.89
C MET A 1 18.47 2.14 -10.77
N LYS A 2 18.61 3.47 -10.74
CA LYS A 2 19.26 4.18 -9.63
C LYS A 2 18.36 4.16 -8.39
N ALA A 3 18.94 4.27 -7.20
CA ALA A 3 18.22 4.24 -5.92
C ALA A 3 17.11 5.32 -5.87
N GLU A 4 17.44 6.54 -6.30
CA GLU A 4 16.51 7.67 -6.34
C GLU A 4 15.35 7.43 -7.29
N THR A 5 15.56 6.67 -8.36
CA THR A 5 14.47 6.33 -9.29
C THR A 5 13.49 5.38 -8.62
N ILE A 6 13.98 4.41 -7.86
CA ILE A 6 13.14 3.47 -7.11
C ILE A 6 12.29 4.23 -6.10
N GLY A 7 12.91 5.07 -5.24
CA GLY A 7 12.17 5.81 -4.22
C GLY A 7 11.17 6.83 -4.80
N ARG A 8 11.49 7.48 -5.93
CA ARG A 8 10.52 8.35 -6.63
C ARG A 8 9.32 7.57 -7.18
N VAL A 9 9.56 6.41 -7.79
CA VAL A 9 8.47 5.57 -8.32
C VAL A 9 7.58 5.08 -7.19
N VAL A 10 8.17 4.57 -6.11
CA VAL A 10 7.42 4.15 -4.92
C VAL A 10 6.66 5.33 -4.32
N GLY A 11 7.32 6.47 -4.13
CA GLY A 11 6.70 7.67 -3.56
C GLY A 11 5.52 8.18 -4.38
N ALA A 12 5.67 8.25 -5.71
CA ALA A 12 4.59 8.64 -6.61
C ALA A 12 3.44 7.62 -6.61
N ALA A 13 3.76 6.33 -6.60
CA ALA A 13 2.76 5.27 -6.52
C ALA A 13 1.95 5.34 -5.22
N SER A 14 2.60 5.53 -4.07
CA SER A 14 1.90 5.69 -2.77
C SER A 14 1.02 6.91 -2.74
N LEU A 15 1.51 8.06 -3.26
CA LEU A 15 0.73 9.28 -3.27
C LEU A 15 -0.54 9.11 -4.13
N ALA A 16 -0.39 8.52 -5.32
CA ALA A 16 -1.51 8.27 -6.21
C ALA A 16 -2.52 7.27 -5.61
N ALA A 17 -2.03 6.17 -5.01
CA ALA A 17 -2.86 5.19 -4.34
C ALA A 17 -3.62 5.81 -3.17
N GLY A 18 -2.93 6.55 -2.30
CA GLY A 18 -3.55 7.16 -1.13
C GLY A 18 -4.58 8.24 -1.48
N VAL A 19 -4.33 9.07 -2.50
CA VAL A 19 -5.35 10.02 -3.00
C VAL A 19 -6.56 9.26 -3.56
N THR A 20 -6.33 8.18 -4.31
CA THR A 20 -7.40 7.34 -4.86
C THR A 20 -8.27 6.74 -3.76
N ASP A 21 -7.65 6.16 -2.72
CA ASP A 21 -8.33 5.55 -1.59
C ASP A 21 -9.06 6.58 -0.72
N MET A 22 -8.53 7.80 -0.59
CA MET A 22 -9.21 8.89 0.11
C MET A 22 -10.55 9.25 -0.57
N ILE A 23 -10.58 9.26 -1.90
CA ILE A 23 -11.74 9.65 -2.69
C ILE A 23 -12.72 8.49 -2.88
N LEU A 24 -12.20 7.29 -3.16
CA LEU A 24 -12.99 6.12 -3.57
C LEU A 24 -13.20 5.10 -2.45
N GLY A 25 -12.60 5.28 -1.27
CA GLY A 25 -12.63 4.34 -0.16
C GLY A 25 -14.01 3.78 0.19
N PRO A 26 -15.09 4.60 0.33
CA PRO A 26 -16.42 4.07 0.59
C PRO A 26 -16.96 3.17 -0.54
N ARG A 27 -16.58 3.43 -1.80
CA ARG A 27 -16.95 2.59 -2.95
C ARG A 27 -16.18 1.28 -2.93
N PHE A 28 -14.87 1.32 -2.68
CA PHE A 28 -14.04 0.12 -2.56
C PHE A 28 -14.48 -0.76 -1.38
N GLY A 29 -14.76 -0.16 -0.21
CA GLY A 29 -15.33 -0.86 0.94
C GLY A 29 -16.61 -1.63 0.61
N ARG A 30 -17.55 -1.00 -0.12
CA ARG A 30 -18.75 -1.70 -0.62
C ARG A 30 -18.41 -2.79 -1.64
N GLY A 31 -17.41 -2.57 -2.49
CA GLY A 31 -16.97 -3.51 -3.52
C GLY A 31 -16.42 -4.81 -2.94
N ILE A 32 -15.63 -4.72 -1.87
CA ILE A 32 -15.03 -5.89 -1.20
C ILE A 32 -15.93 -6.52 -0.13
N GLY A 33 -17.10 -5.94 0.16
CA GLY A 33 -18.04 -6.46 1.17
C GLY A 33 -17.78 -5.99 2.61
N ALA A 34 -16.88 -5.01 2.81
CA ALA A 34 -16.62 -4.37 4.09
C ALA A 34 -17.60 -3.22 4.42
N GLY A 35 -18.59 -2.99 3.56
CA GLY A 35 -19.55 -1.90 3.71
C GLY A 35 -18.95 -0.51 3.43
N ALA A 36 -19.81 0.50 3.38
CA ALA A 36 -19.39 1.88 3.10
C ALA A 36 -18.69 2.53 4.30
N GLU A 37 -19.14 2.22 5.52
CA GLU A 37 -18.67 2.88 6.72
C GLU A 37 -17.37 2.26 7.25
N MET A 38 -17.38 0.98 7.62
CA MET A 38 -16.19 0.26 8.09
C MET A 38 -15.12 0.22 6.99
N GLY A 39 -15.47 -0.26 5.80
CA GLY A 39 -14.56 -0.27 4.66
C GLY A 39 -14.05 1.14 4.32
N GLY A 40 -14.92 2.15 4.25
CA GLY A 40 -14.50 3.52 3.99
C GLY A 40 -13.61 4.13 5.09
N ARG A 41 -13.71 3.66 6.34
CA ARG A 41 -12.80 4.05 7.42
C ARG A 41 -11.43 3.39 7.27
N LEU A 42 -11.40 2.09 6.95
CA LEU A 42 -10.16 1.35 6.67
C LEU A 42 -9.39 1.99 5.50
N PHE A 43 -10.07 2.25 4.38
CA PHE A 43 -9.46 2.91 3.23
C PHE A 43 -8.96 4.32 3.54
N ARG A 44 -9.63 5.09 4.42
CA ARG A 44 -9.12 6.42 4.83
C ARG A 44 -7.84 6.33 5.67
N ILE A 45 -7.74 5.31 6.53
CA ILE A 45 -6.54 5.05 7.33
C ILE A 45 -5.38 4.60 6.42
N ALA A 46 -5.66 3.71 5.46
CA ALA A 46 -4.68 3.33 4.43
C ALA A 46 -4.26 4.55 3.60
N ALA A 47 -5.21 5.32 3.09
CA ALA A 47 -4.97 6.52 2.31
C ALA A 47 -4.04 7.52 3.01
N ALA A 48 -4.27 7.81 4.28
CA ALA A 48 -3.42 8.73 5.04
C ALA A 48 -1.97 8.22 5.15
N ARG A 49 -1.77 6.92 5.39
CA ARG A 49 -0.44 6.29 5.44
C ARG A 49 0.25 6.30 4.09
N GLU A 50 -0.49 5.98 3.03
CA GLU A 50 0.00 5.97 1.65
C GLU A 50 0.42 7.37 1.18
N ILE A 51 -0.38 8.40 1.48
CA ILE A 51 -0.03 9.80 1.20
C ILE A 51 1.23 10.21 1.98
N ALA A 52 1.29 9.94 3.29
CA ALA A 52 2.45 10.30 4.10
C ALA A 52 3.74 9.61 3.60
N THR A 53 3.63 8.32 3.29
CA THR A 53 4.72 7.54 2.69
C THR A 53 5.13 8.08 1.33
N GLY A 54 4.15 8.46 0.50
CA GLY A 54 4.38 9.01 -0.83
C GLY A 54 5.14 10.33 -0.79
N VAL A 55 4.68 11.26 0.06
CA VAL A 55 5.36 12.54 0.30
C VAL A 55 6.79 12.32 0.81
N ALA A 56 6.98 11.42 1.79
CA ALA A 56 8.30 11.11 2.31
C ALA A 56 9.24 10.52 1.23
N GLY A 57 8.73 9.61 0.39
CA GLY A 57 9.49 9.02 -0.72
C GLY A 57 9.86 10.02 -1.82
N LEU A 58 9.02 11.03 -2.06
CA LEU A 58 9.32 12.10 -3.01
C LEU A 58 10.33 13.11 -2.45
N ILE A 59 10.29 13.39 -1.15
CA ILE A 59 11.24 14.28 -0.47
C ILE A 59 12.62 13.61 -0.33
N ALA A 60 12.65 12.33 0.05
CA ALA A 60 13.87 11.58 0.32
C ALA A 60 13.96 10.30 -0.53
N PRO A 61 14.11 10.40 -1.86
CA PRO A 61 13.98 9.26 -2.77
C PRO A 61 15.14 8.24 -2.71
N ALA A 62 16.27 8.58 -2.12
CA ALA A 62 17.34 7.61 -1.86
C ALA A 62 17.15 6.87 -0.52
N SER A 63 16.23 7.33 0.34
CA SER A 63 16.00 6.74 1.65
C SER A 63 15.21 5.45 1.56
N VAL A 64 15.66 4.42 2.27
CA VAL A 64 14.92 3.16 2.43
C VAL A 64 13.72 3.29 3.37
N GLY A 65 13.67 4.34 4.21
CA GLY A 65 12.64 4.53 5.23
C GLY A 65 11.21 4.51 4.68
N PRO A 66 10.86 5.36 3.68
CA PRO A 66 9.52 5.37 3.10
C PRO A 66 9.10 4.01 2.51
N VAL A 67 10.00 3.29 1.84
CA VAL A 67 9.69 1.96 1.29
C VAL A 67 9.38 0.96 2.40
N ARG A 68 10.11 1.01 3.52
CA ARG A 68 9.84 0.17 4.69
C ARG A 68 8.50 0.47 5.34
N TRP A 69 8.12 1.75 5.42
CA TRP A 69 6.82 2.15 5.93
C TRP A 69 5.67 1.66 5.04
N ARG A 70 5.87 1.75 3.72
CA ARG A 70 4.93 1.20 2.73
C ARG A 70 4.74 -0.31 2.91
N LEU A 71 5.85 -1.05 2.97
CA LEU A 71 5.82 -2.51 3.17
C LEU A 71 5.13 -2.91 4.47
N ALA A 72 5.43 -2.23 5.58
CA ALA A 72 4.74 -2.45 6.85
C ALA A 72 3.24 -2.16 6.73
N GLY A 73 2.89 -1.16 5.93
CA GLY A 73 1.53 -0.80 5.64
C GLY A 73 0.77 -1.85 4.83
N ASP A 74 1.39 -2.41 3.80
CA ASP A 74 0.83 -3.50 3.01
C ASP A 74 0.61 -4.76 3.84
N ILE A 75 1.51 -5.07 4.79
CA ILE A 75 1.32 -6.21 5.71
C ILE A 75 0.05 -6.01 6.54
N PHE A 76 -0.20 -4.79 7.02
CA PHE A 76 -1.44 -4.47 7.73
C PHE A 76 -2.66 -4.61 6.81
N ASP A 77 -2.57 -4.14 5.56
CA ASP A 77 -3.67 -4.21 4.60
C ASP A 77 -3.97 -5.65 4.19
N LEU A 78 -2.95 -6.51 4.04
CA LEU A 78 -3.10 -7.95 3.82
C LEU A 78 -3.82 -8.62 4.98
N ALA A 79 -3.49 -8.27 6.24
CA ALA A 79 -4.19 -8.80 7.41
C ALA A 79 -5.67 -8.37 7.42
N ALA A 80 -5.94 -7.09 7.15
CA ALA A 80 -7.30 -6.57 7.08
C ALA A 80 -8.11 -7.23 5.94
N LEU A 81 -7.53 -7.38 4.76
CA LEU A 81 -8.16 -8.04 3.62
C LEU A 81 -8.34 -9.54 3.85
N GLY A 82 -7.41 -10.19 4.54
CA GLY A 82 -7.54 -11.59 4.95
C GLY A 82 -8.75 -11.81 5.84
N TYR A 83 -8.99 -10.92 6.81
CA TYR A 83 -10.19 -10.91 7.63
C TYR A 83 -11.46 -10.66 6.78
N ILE A 84 -11.43 -9.68 5.88
CA ILE A 84 -12.57 -9.38 5.00
C ILE A 84 -12.87 -10.54 4.03
N ALA A 85 -11.87 -11.30 3.59
CA ALA A 85 -12.03 -12.44 2.69
C ALA A 85 -12.61 -13.70 3.34
N ALA A 86 -13.01 -13.63 4.63
CA ALA A 86 -13.61 -14.73 5.35
C ALA A 86 -14.83 -15.34 4.63
N PRO A 87 -15.14 -16.65 4.84
CA PRO A 87 -16.23 -17.34 4.14
C PRO A 87 -17.59 -16.68 4.26
N ALA A 88 -17.86 -15.98 5.36
CA ALA A 88 -19.11 -15.27 5.61
C ALA A 88 -19.31 -14.03 4.72
N ASN A 89 -18.27 -13.50 4.08
CA ASN A 89 -18.38 -12.35 3.19
C ASN A 89 -18.89 -12.79 1.80
N PRO A 90 -20.10 -12.36 1.37
CA PRO A 90 -20.64 -12.72 0.05
C PRO A 90 -19.82 -12.15 -1.10
N LYS A 91 -18.98 -11.13 -0.85
CA LYS A 91 -18.08 -10.52 -1.83
C LYS A 91 -16.61 -10.94 -1.67
N ARG A 92 -16.34 -12.06 -0.97
CA ARG A 92 -14.98 -12.55 -0.71
C ARG A 92 -14.10 -12.71 -1.96
N LYS A 93 -14.67 -12.95 -3.15
CA LYS A 93 -13.91 -12.99 -4.42
C LYS A 93 -13.26 -11.64 -4.73
N MET A 94 -13.98 -10.54 -4.52
CA MET A 94 -13.42 -9.18 -4.69
C MET A 94 -12.41 -8.86 -3.59
N ALA A 95 -12.63 -9.34 -2.37
CA ALA A 95 -11.66 -9.22 -1.29
C ALA A 95 -10.35 -9.97 -1.61
N PHE A 96 -10.42 -11.17 -2.21
CA PHE A 96 -9.24 -11.90 -2.68
C PHE A 96 -8.52 -11.20 -3.82
N LEU A 97 -9.25 -10.57 -4.75
CA LEU A 97 -8.62 -9.77 -5.80
C LEU A 97 -7.84 -8.60 -5.20
N ALA A 98 -8.44 -7.86 -4.26
CA ALA A 98 -7.77 -6.78 -3.55
C ALA A 98 -6.55 -7.31 -2.77
N LEU A 99 -6.69 -8.45 -2.09
CA LEU A 99 -5.60 -9.12 -1.36
C LEU A 99 -4.44 -9.48 -2.30
N GLY A 100 -4.74 -10.01 -3.49
CA GLY A 100 -3.73 -10.33 -4.50
C GLY A 100 -2.99 -9.10 -5.02
N ILE A 101 -3.70 -7.98 -5.24
CA ILE A 101 -3.08 -6.71 -5.64
C ILE A 101 -2.14 -6.20 -4.55
N VAL A 102 -2.59 -6.13 -3.30
CA VAL A 102 -1.76 -5.69 -2.17
C VAL A 102 -0.56 -6.63 -1.97
N ALA A 103 -0.74 -7.94 -2.16
CA ALA A 103 0.37 -8.89 -2.05
C ALA A 103 1.44 -8.66 -3.12
N ALA A 104 1.04 -8.35 -4.36
CA ALA A 104 1.97 -8.02 -5.43
C ALA A 104 2.76 -6.74 -5.14
N VAL A 105 2.09 -5.73 -4.57
CA VAL A 105 2.72 -4.48 -4.13
C VAL A 105 3.71 -4.74 -2.99
N ALA A 106 3.32 -5.50 -1.96
CA ALA A 106 4.18 -5.85 -0.84
C ALA A 106 5.48 -6.57 -1.30
N VAL A 107 5.36 -7.46 -2.29
CA VAL A 107 6.53 -8.10 -2.91
C VAL A 107 7.39 -7.08 -3.63
N ALA A 108 6.81 -6.15 -4.39
CA ALA A 108 7.55 -5.09 -5.05
C ALA A 108 8.30 -4.20 -4.05
N ASP A 109 7.67 -3.87 -2.92
CA ASP A 109 8.28 -3.06 -1.87
C ASP A 109 9.41 -3.79 -1.15
N LEU A 110 9.25 -5.09 -0.87
CA LEU A 110 10.33 -5.92 -0.32
C LEU A 110 11.54 -5.96 -1.26
N LEU A 111 11.30 -6.06 -2.58
CA LEU A 111 12.37 -6.01 -3.58
C LEU A 111 13.02 -4.62 -3.64
N ALA A 112 12.23 -3.55 -3.60
CA ALA A 112 12.71 -2.17 -3.58
C ALA A 112 13.56 -1.89 -2.33
N GLU A 113 13.10 -2.30 -1.15
CA GLU A 113 13.83 -2.19 0.12
C GLU A 113 15.20 -2.87 0.03
N ARG A 114 15.22 -4.13 -0.43
CA ARG A 114 16.47 -4.89 -0.58
C ARG A 114 17.45 -4.23 -1.55
N ARG A 115 16.95 -3.57 -2.61
CA ARG A 115 17.79 -2.85 -3.58
C ARG A 115 18.34 -1.56 -2.99
N LEU A 116 17.52 -0.78 -2.29
CA LEU A 116 17.96 0.46 -1.63
C LEU A 116 19.01 0.17 -0.55
N ASN A 117 18.76 -0.82 0.32
CA ASN A 117 19.72 -1.21 1.36
C ASN A 117 21.09 -1.62 0.79
N ARG A 118 21.12 -2.35 -0.33
CA ARG A 118 22.39 -2.72 -0.99
C ARG A 118 23.11 -1.51 -1.58
N ALA A 119 22.38 -0.56 -2.15
CA ALA A 119 22.97 0.66 -2.69
C ALA A 119 23.62 1.49 -1.57
N SER A 120 22.95 1.61 -0.42
CA SER A 120 23.47 2.32 0.76
C SER A 120 24.69 1.67 1.40
N SER A 121 24.90 0.36 1.24
CA SER A 121 26.07 -0.34 1.76
C SER A 121 27.31 -0.28 0.86
N MET A 122 27.17 0.26 -0.36
CA MET A 122 28.27 0.39 -1.33
C MET A 122 28.80 1.83 -1.44
N GLU A 123 28.19 2.78 -0.73
CA GLU A 123 28.70 4.15 -0.49
C GLU A 123 29.49 4.20 0.81
#